data_AF-A0A4R9K324-F1
#
_entry.id   AF-A0A4R9K324-F1
#
_cell.length_a   1.000
_cell.length_b   1.000
_cell.length_c   1.000
_cell.angle_alpha   90.00
_cell.angle_beta   90.00
_cell.angle_gamma   90.00
#
_symmetry.space_group_name_H-M   'P 1'
#
loop_
_entity.id
_entity.type
_entity.pdbx_description
1 polymer ?
#
loop_
_entity_poly.entity_id
_entity_poly.type
_entity_poly.pdbx_seq_one_letter_code
_entity_poly.pdbx_strand_id
1 'polypeptide(L)'
;MDILYSILVTTIISIPLTSLISFLIKAWINSGFSKKIEKFKSELDNITRIQEFKFKKALDDYSLYSAKKHEIYRNLFAIFSESFGHLFSLSGFTIGPDYNVLSKADILEIIPSLGISDTDKKEIINSGEIKKKDDIISEIRRAEYKVKVVIADQKFSEFKNFSVLNEIYFADDINRLIDEIIKQKAKLITSAKIRAFNSNKHVQTGIDEELIKTSLSDLKDQLRRVIRNGLLNSD
;
A
#
# COMPACT_ATOMS: atom_id res chain seq x y z
N MET A 1 -27.50 -82.22 -60.22
CA MET A 1 -27.91 -80.86 -60.60
C MET A 1 -28.44 -80.08 -59.39
N ASP A 2 -29.24 -80.70 -58.52
CA ASP A 2 -29.87 -80.02 -57.38
C ASP A 2 -28.88 -79.49 -56.31
N ILE A 3 -27.78 -80.20 -56.07
CA ILE A 3 -26.75 -79.77 -55.11
C ILE A 3 -26.04 -78.49 -55.58
N LEU A 4 -25.67 -78.43 -56.88
CA LEU A 4 -25.03 -77.24 -57.47
C LEU A 4 -25.98 -76.04 -57.52
N TYR A 5 -27.27 -76.28 -57.79
CA TYR A 5 -28.30 -75.24 -57.76
C TYR A 5 -28.53 -74.70 -56.34
N SER A 6 -28.61 -75.59 -55.35
CA SER A 6 -28.72 -75.20 -53.94
C SER A 6 -27.52 -74.38 -53.47
N ILE A 7 -26.29 -74.77 -53.86
CA ILE A 7 -25.07 -74.02 -53.57
C ILE A 7 -25.11 -72.64 -54.24
N LEU A 8 -25.42 -72.55 -55.54
CA LEU A 8 -25.51 -71.28 -56.27
C LEU A 8 -26.56 -70.34 -55.69
N VAL A 9 -27.77 -70.85 -55.40
CA VAL A 9 -28.86 -70.06 -54.82
C VAL A 9 -28.50 -69.56 -53.41
N THR A 10 -27.88 -70.41 -52.57
CA THR A 10 -27.44 -69.99 -51.24
C THR A 10 -26.31 -68.96 -51.30
N THR A 11 -25.36 -69.07 -52.25
CA THR A 11 -24.29 -68.06 -52.41
C THR A 11 -24.82 -66.73 -52.94
N ILE A 12 -25.72 -66.77 -53.93
CA ILE A 12 -26.33 -65.57 -54.54
C ILE A 12 -27.19 -64.83 -53.52
N ILE A 13 -27.85 -65.53 -52.60
CA ILE A 13 -28.68 -64.90 -51.54
C ILE A 13 -27.82 -64.46 -50.34
N SER A 14 -26.75 -65.19 -50.00
CA SER A 14 -25.93 -64.86 -48.83
C SER A 14 -25.10 -63.59 -49.01
N ILE A 15 -24.62 -63.30 -50.23
CA ILE A 15 -23.77 -62.12 -50.51
C ILE A 15 -24.54 -60.79 -50.32
N PRO A 16 -25.75 -60.61 -50.90
CA PRO A 16 -26.55 -59.41 -50.67
C PRO A 16 -26.98 -59.26 -49.20
N LEU A 17 -27.32 -60.37 -48.54
CA LEU A 17 -27.78 -60.36 -47.16
C LEU A 17 -26.65 -59.93 -46.20
N THR A 18 -25.46 -60.49 -46.36
CA THR A 18 -24.28 -60.08 -45.58
C THR A 18 -23.87 -58.65 -45.86
N SER A 19 -23.96 -58.20 -47.12
CA SER A 19 -23.71 -56.80 -47.50
C SER A 19 -24.70 -55.84 -46.82
N LEU A 20 -26.00 -56.13 -46.87
CA LEU A 20 -27.06 -55.33 -46.24
C LEU A 20 -26.88 -55.25 -44.72
N ILE A 21 -26.60 -56.38 -44.07
CA ILE A 21 -26.33 -56.42 -42.61
C ILE A 21 -25.08 -55.61 -42.29
N SER A 22 -24.00 -55.75 -43.07
CA SER A 22 -22.77 -54.98 -42.87
C SER A 22 -22.99 -53.48 -43.05
N PHE A 23 -23.86 -53.08 -43.99
CA PHE A 23 -24.23 -51.69 -44.23
C PHE A 23 -25.01 -51.12 -43.04
N LEU A 24 -26.00 -51.85 -42.52
CA LEU A 24 -26.78 -51.43 -41.36
C LEU A 24 -25.93 -51.32 -40.08
N ILE A 25 -25.04 -52.29 -39.85
CA ILE A 25 -24.09 -52.26 -38.73
C ILE A 25 -23.14 -51.07 -38.88
N LYS A 26 -22.57 -50.85 -40.07
CA LYS A 26 -21.70 -49.68 -40.34
C LYS A 26 -22.44 -48.35 -40.17
N ALA A 27 -23.68 -48.25 -40.64
CA ALA A 27 -24.49 -47.03 -40.48
C ALA A 27 -24.84 -46.75 -39.01
N TRP A 28 -25.15 -47.79 -38.25
CA TRP A 28 -25.42 -47.67 -36.81
C TRP A 28 -24.16 -47.31 -36.02
N ILE A 29 -23.04 -47.98 -36.28
CA ILE A 29 -21.74 -47.68 -35.65
C ILE A 29 -21.31 -46.26 -36.02
N ASN A 30 -21.35 -45.89 -37.30
CA ASN A 30 -20.93 -44.56 -37.74
C ASN A 30 -21.79 -43.45 -37.14
N SER A 31 -23.12 -43.61 -37.07
CA SER A 31 -23.99 -42.58 -36.49
C SER A 31 -23.86 -42.48 -34.97
N GLY A 32 -23.76 -43.59 -34.25
CA GLY A 32 -23.60 -43.61 -32.80
C GLY A 32 -22.21 -43.14 -32.34
N PHE A 33 -21.17 -43.58 -33.03
CA PHE A 33 -19.78 -43.22 -32.74
C PHE A 33 -19.49 -41.77 -33.14
N SER A 34 -19.96 -41.31 -34.31
CA SER A 34 -19.81 -39.92 -34.73
C SER A 34 -20.49 -38.95 -33.77
N LYS A 35 -21.72 -39.25 -33.31
CA LYS A 35 -22.40 -38.42 -32.31
C LYS A 35 -21.65 -38.37 -30.98
N LYS A 36 -21.07 -39.49 -30.53
CA LYS A 36 -20.24 -39.51 -29.31
C LYS A 36 -18.97 -38.70 -29.49
N ILE A 37 -18.26 -38.84 -30.61
CA ILE A 37 -17.06 -38.04 -30.92
C ILE A 37 -17.40 -36.56 -30.97
N GLU A 38 -18.48 -36.17 -31.65
CA GLU A 38 -18.89 -34.77 -31.73
C GLU A 38 -19.26 -34.21 -30.36
N LYS A 39 -19.95 -35.00 -29.52
CA LYS A 39 -20.23 -34.64 -28.14
C LYS A 39 -18.93 -34.47 -27.33
N PHE A 40 -18.00 -35.41 -27.41
CA PHE A 40 -16.71 -35.31 -26.72
C PHE A 40 -15.90 -34.11 -27.19
N LYS A 41 -15.89 -33.82 -28.49
CA LYS A 41 -15.23 -32.64 -29.07
C LYS A 41 -15.86 -31.35 -28.55
N SER A 42 -17.19 -31.28 -28.54
CA SER A 42 -17.94 -30.14 -27.99
C SER A 42 -17.70 -29.96 -26.49
N GLU A 43 -17.70 -31.05 -25.71
CA GLU A 43 -17.36 -31.03 -24.28
C GLU A 43 -15.92 -30.55 -24.05
N LEU A 44 -14.95 -31.03 -24.85
CA LEU A 44 -13.55 -30.61 -24.78
C LEU A 44 -13.38 -29.13 -25.17
N ASP A 45 -14.03 -28.68 -26.24
CA ASP A 45 -14.01 -27.28 -26.67
C ASP A 45 -14.62 -26.37 -25.58
N ASN A 46 -15.70 -26.82 -24.93
CA ASN A 46 -16.32 -26.09 -23.83
C ASN A 46 -15.40 -26.01 -22.61
N ILE A 47 -14.77 -27.12 -22.21
CA ILE A 47 -13.80 -27.14 -21.11
C ILE A 47 -12.63 -26.20 -21.42
N THR A 48 -12.11 -26.24 -22.65
CA THR A 48 -11.02 -25.38 -23.11
C THR A 48 -11.40 -23.90 -22.99
N ARG A 49 -12.58 -23.50 -23.50
CA ARG A 49 -13.07 -22.12 -23.39
C ARG A 49 -13.25 -21.67 -21.94
N ILE A 50 -13.74 -22.55 -21.07
CA ILE A 50 -13.88 -22.24 -19.63
C ILE A 50 -12.50 -22.03 -18.98
N GLN A 51 -11.51 -22.85 -19.33
CA GLN A 51 -10.15 -22.71 -18.83
C GLN A 51 -9.49 -21.42 -19.34
N GLU A 52 -9.60 -21.11 -20.63
CA GLU A 52 -9.11 -19.87 -21.23
C GLU A 52 -9.73 -18.64 -20.54
N PHE A 53 -11.05 -18.66 -20.30
CA PHE A 53 -11.75 -17.58 -19.60
C PHE A 53 -11.25 -17.42 -18.16
N LYS A 54 -11.09 -18.52 -17.41
CA LYS A 54 -10.56 -18.47 -16.04
C LYS A 54 -9.13 -17.94 -16.00
N PHE A 55 -8.29 -18.37 -16.93
CA PHE A 55 -6.92 -17.91 -17.04
C PHE A 55 -6.86 -16.41 -17.35
N LYS A 56 -7.65 -15.95 -18.33
CA LYS A 56 -7.75 -14.53 -18.67
C LYS A 56 -8.20 -13.70 -17.47
N LYS A 57 -9.25 -14.15 -16.76
CA LYS A 57 -9.73 -13.45 -15.56
C LYS A 57 -8.64 -13.37 -14.48
N ALA A 58 -7.93 -14.47 -14.21
CA ALA A 58 -6.86 -14.49 -13.23
C ALA A 58 -5.71 -13.54 -13.61
N LEU A 59 -5.38 -13.45 -14.91
CA LEU A 59 -4.38 -12.52 -15.42
C LEU A 59 -4.84 -11.06 -15.26
N ASP A 60 -6.10 -10.76 -15.59
CA ASP A 60 -6.69 -9.42 -15.43
C ASP A 60 -6.71 -9.01 -13.94
N ASP A 61 -7.13 -9.91 -13.04
CA ASP A 61 -7.15 -9.70 -11.59
C ASP A 61 -5.73 -9.47 -11.04
N TYR A 62 -4.74 -10.27 -11.48
CA TYR A 62 -3.33 -10.09 -11.12
C TYR A 62 -2.78 -8.76 -11.61
N SER A 63 -3.08 -8.37 -12.86
CA SER A 63 -2.65 -7.10 -13.42
C SER A 63 -3.22 -5.92 -12.63
N LEU A 64 -4.49 -5.98 -12.24
CA LEU A 64 -5.14 -4.95 -11.43
C LEU A 64 -4.50 -4.86 -10.03
N TYR A 65 -4.28 -6.00 -9.38
CA TYR A 65 -3.62 -6.07 -8.09
C TYR A 65 -2.19 -5.50 -8.14
N SER A 66 -1.40 -5.92 -9.13
CA SER A 66 -0.01 -5.47 -9.30
C SER A 66 0.08 -3.95 -9.54
N ALA A 67 -0.80 -3.41 -10.40
CA ALA A 67 -0.88 -1.97 -10.62
C ALA A 67 -1.22 -1.22 -9.32
N LYS A 68 -2.19 -1.73 -8.55
CA LYS A 68 -2.57 -1.10 -7.27
C LYS A 68 -1.46 -1.19 -6.21
N LYS A 69 -0.78 -2.33 -6.12
CA LYS A 69 0.39 -2.53 -5.26
C LYS A 69 1.48 -1.49 -5.53
N HIS A 70 1.84 -1.28 -6.81
CA HIS A 70 2.86 -0.30 -7.19
C HIS A 70 2.47 1.15 -6.85
N GLU A 71 1.21 1.51 -7.07
CA GLU A 71 0.67 2.82 -6.67
C GLU A 71 0.78 3.03 -5.15
N ILE A 72 0.33 2.03 -4.39
CA ILE A 72 0.35 2.08 -2.93
C ILE A 72 1.79 2.18 -2.40
N TYR A 73 2.75 1.47 -2.98
CA TYR A 73 4.14 1.49 -2.52
C TYR A 73 4.77 2.88 -2.73
N ARG A 74 4.47 3.52 -3.85
CA ARG A 74 4.89 4.91 -4.11
C ARG A 74 4.29 5.86 -3.07
N ASN A 75 2.99 5.75 -2.83
CA ASN A 75 2.28 6.60 -1.88
C ASN A 75 2.77 6.37 -0.44
N LEU A 76 3.01 5.12 -0.05
CA LEU A 76 3.60 4.75 1.24
C LEU A 76 4.92 5.50 1.45
N PHE A 77 5.84 5.42 0.50
CA PHE A 77 7.15 6.04 0.63
C PHE A 77 7.07 7.57 0.65
N ALA A 78 6.15 8.16 -0.11
CA ALA A 78 5.92 9.61 -0.13
C ALA A 78 5.41 10.10 1.24
N ILE A 79 4.33 9.51 1.76
CA ILE A 79 3.74 9.88 3.05
C ILE A 79 4.72 9.61 4.19
N PHE A 80 5.44 8.48 4.14
CA PHE A 80 6.50 8.17 5.09
C PHE A 80 7.58 9.26 5.12
N SER A 81 8.05 9.70 3.94
CA SER A 81 9.10 10.71 3.78
C SER A 81 8.66 12.08 4.27
N GLU A 82 7.42 12.48 3.98
CA GLU A 82 6.84 13.73 4.49
C GLU A 82 6.76 13.71 6.02
N SER A 83 6.18 12.64 6.59
CA SER A 83 6.10 12.45 8.05
C SER A 83 7.50 12.43 8.68
N PHE A 84 8.48 11.80 8.03
CA PHE A 84 9.87 11.76 8.48
C PHE A 84 10.48 13.17 8.53
N GLY A 85 10.29 13.97 7.49
CA GLY A 85 10.80 15.34 7.43
C GLY A 85 10.26 16.23 8.54
N HIS A 86 8.94 16.22 8.76
CA HIS A 86 8.33 16.98 9.85
C HIS A 86 8.84 16.54 11.23
N LEU A 87 8.98 15.24 11.46
CA LEU A 87 9.44 14.71 12.74
C LEU A 87 10.92 15.04 13.01
N PHE A 88 11.78 14.97 11.99
CA PHE A 88 13.19 15.37 12.11
C PHE A 88 13.36 16.88 12.32
N SER A 89 12.44 17.69 11.77
CA SER A 89 12.46 19.15 11.99
C SER A 89 12.23 19.55 13.46
N LEU A 90 11.73 18.64 14.30
CA LEU A 90 11.50 18.90 15.73
C LEU A 90 12.77 18.88 16.58
N SER A 91 13.89 18.38 16.05
CA SER A 91 15.06 18.02 16.84
C SER A 91 16.37 18.48 16.18
N GLY A 92 16.34 19.61 15.47
CA GLY A 92 17.52 20.18 14.79
C GLY A 92 17.42 21.69 14.58
N PHE A 93 18.25 22.21 13.68
CA PHE A 93 18.25 23.62 13.29
C PHE A 93 16.90 24.01 12.67
N THR A 94 16.13 24.79 13.41
CA THR A 94 14.92 25.40 12.89
C THR A 94 15.29 26.67 12.13
N ILE A 95 15.06 26.68 10.81
CA ILE A 95 15.05 27.92 10.03
C ILE A 95 13.74 28.62 10.37
N GLY A 96 13.83 29.83 10.92
CA GLY A 96 12.69 30.66 11.30
C GLY A 96 13.07 32.14 11.25
N PRO A 97 12.08 33.04 11.41
CA PRO A 97 12.35 34.47 11.45
C PRO A 97 13.35 34.81 12.56
N ASP A 98 14.33 35.66 12.25
CA ASP A 98 15.24 36.16 13.27
C ASP A 98 14.58 37.32 14.04
N TYR A 99 13.86 37.00 15.11
CA TYR A 99 13.23 38.01 15.96
C TYR A 99 14.24 38.93 16.67
N ASN A 100 15.53 38.58 16.71
CA ASN A 100 16.53 39.42 17.37
C ASN A 100 16.74 40.76 16.66
N VAL A 101 16.43 40.86 15.36
CA VAL A 101 16.57 42.10 14.59
C VAL A 101 15.43 43.10 14.82
N LEU A 102 14.31 42.64 15.40
CA LEU A 102 13.09 43.45 15.58
C LEU A 102 13.10 44.20 16.92
N SER A 103 12.43 45.35 17.00
CA SER A 103 12.21 46.00 18.29
C SER A 103 11.16 45.23 19.11
N LYS A 104 11.07 45.51 20.42
CA LYS A 104 10.02 44.91 21.27
C LYS A 104 8.62 45.27 20.77
N ALA A 105 8.42 46.49 20.28
CA ALA A 105 7.13 46.94 19.75
C ALA A 105 6.77 46.17 18.47
N ASP A 106 7.72 46.05 17.52
CA ASP A 106 7.51 45.32 16.27
C ASP A 106 7.18 43.84 16.54
N ILE A 107 7.86 43.22 17.51
CA ILE A 107 7.57 41.84 17.92
C ILE A 107 6.12 41.70 18.39
N LEU A 108 5.63 42.64 19.22
CA LEU A 108 4.25 42.59 19.70
C LEU A 108 3.23 42.81 18.57
N GLU A 109 3.56 43.65 17.60
CA GLU A 109 2.72 43.93 16.44
C GLU A 109 2.57 42.71 15.50
N ILE A 110 3.61 41.88 15.37
CA ILE A 110 3.54 40.70 14.49
C ILE A 110 2.83 39.49 15.12
N ILE A 111 2.68 39.42 16.45
CA ILE A 111 2.07 38.25 17.14
C ILE A 111 0.71 37.84 16.57
N PRO A 112 -0.24 38.76 16.30
CA PRO A 112 -1.54 38.42 15.73
C PRO A 112 -1.44 37.67 14.40
N SER A 113 -0.43 37.99 13.59
CA SER A 113 -0.18 37.39 12.28
C SER A 113 0.48 36.00 12.34
N LEU A 114 1.05 35.61 13.49
CA LEU A 114 1.70 34.33 13.64
C LEU A 114 0.68 33.18 13.59
N GLY A 115 1.09 32.06 12.99
CA GLY A 115 0.29 30.82 12.90
C GLY A 115 0.22 30.02 14.21
N ILE A 116 0.32 30.67 15.37
CA ILE A 116 0.24 30.06 16.71
C ILE A 116 -1.17 30.15 17.30
N SER A 117 -1.44 29.43 18.38
CA SER A 117 -2.77 29.39 18.99
C SER A 117 -3.18 30.73 19.59
N ASP A 118 -4.48 31.07 19.55
CA ASP A 118 -4.99 32.31 20.14
C ASP A 118 -4.72 32.40 21.65
N THR A 119 -4.68 31.25 22.33
CA THR A 119 -4.30 31.16 23.75
C THR A 119 -2.86 31.60 23.95
N ASP A 120 -1.91 31.07 23.15
CA ASP A 120 -0.51 31.47 23.21
C ASP A 120 -0.34 32.96 22.82
N LYS A 121 -1.06 33.45 21.80
CA LYS A 121 -1.04 34.88 21.41
C LYS A 121 -1.43 35.78 22.57
N LYS A 122 -2.55 35.48 23.23
CA LYS A 122 -3.05 36.26 24.39
C LYS A 122 -2.07 36.22 25.54
N GLU A 123 -1.49 35.06 25.85
CA GLU A 123 -0.50 34.91 26.91
C GLU A 123 0.75 35.76 26.66
N ILE A 124 1.29 35.71 25.43
CA ILE A 124 2.48 36.47 25.04
C ILE A 124 2.19 37.98 25.04
N ILE A 125 1.06 38.43 24.50
CA ILE A 125 0.68 39.85 24.47
C ILE A 125 0.49 40.38 25.90
N ASN A 126 -0.29 39.69 26.74
CA ASN A 126 -0.60 40.14 28.10
C ASN A 126 0.64 40.23 28.98
N SER A 127 1.60 39.33 28.78
CA SER A 127 2.85 39.33 29.55
C SER A 127 3.97 40.14 28.90
N GLY A 128 3.79 40.51 27.62
CA GLY A 128 4.77 41.20 26.80
C GLY A 128 5.10 42.60 27.30
N GLU A 129 4.16 43.32 27.92
CA GLU A 129 4.44 44.66 28.47
C GLU A 129 5.50 44.60 29.58
N ILE A 130 5.43 43.57 30.43
CA ILE A 130 6.26 43.42 31.64
C ILE A 130 7.56 42.67 31.36
N LYS A 131 7.56 41.76 30.38
CA LYS A 131 8.71 40.90 30.06
C LYS A 131 9.79 41.61 29.25
N LYS A 132 11.03 41.09 29.35
CA LYS A 132 12.12 41.50 28.46
C LYS A 132 11.88 40.95 27.05
N LYS A 133 12.48 41.59 26.04
CA LYS A 133 12.40 41.16 24.64
C LYS A 133 12.76 39.67 24.47
N ASP A 134 13.84 39.23 25.10
CA ASP A 134 14.33 37.85 24.97
C ASP A 134 13.34 36.81 25.53
N ASP A 135 12.62 37.16 26.60
CA ASP A 135 11.60 36.29 27.18
C ASP A 135 10.40 36.14 26.23
N ILE A 136 9.98 37.23 25.59
CA ILE A 136 8.90 37.23 24.59
C ILE A 136 9.30 36.36 23.38
N ILE A 137 10.52 36.53 22.87
CA ILE A 137 11.05 35.71 21.77
C ILE A 137 11.06 34.23 22.14
N SER A 138 11.46 33.90 23.38
CA SER A 138 11.47 32.52 23.88
C SER A 138 10.05 31.92 23.88
N GLU A 139 9.04 32.69 24.26
CA GLU A 139 7.65 32.24 24.28
C GLU A 139 7.06 32.08 22.88
N ILE A 140 7.37 32.99 21.96
CA ILE A 140 7.02 32.85 20.54
C ILE A 140 7.60 31.55 19.99
N ARG A 141 8.91 31.31 20.18
CA ARG A 141 9.57 30.09 19.71
C ARG A 141 8.96 28.83 20.32
N ARG A 142 8.56 28.88 21.60
CA ARG A 142 7.87 27.76 22.26
C ARG A 142 6.49 27.51 21.64
N ALA A 143 5.71 28.56 21.38
CA ALA A 143 4.41 28.45 20.74
C ALA A 143 4.53 27.91 19.31
N GLU A 144 5.48 28.38 18.52
CA GLU A 144 5.79 27.85 17.19
C GLU A 144 6.21 26.38 17.26
N TYR A 145 7.00 25.98 18.26
CA TYR A 145 7.38 24.59 18.47
C TYR A 145 6.15 23.71 18.75
N LYS A 146 5.18 24.17 19.56
CA LYS A 146 3.90 23.45 19.76
C LYS A 146 3.19 23.20 18.43
N VAL A 147 3.11 24.21 17.57
CA VAL A 147 2.49 24.09 16.23
C VAL A 147 3.23 23.04 15.39
N LYS A 148 4.57 23.08 15.36
CA LYS A 148 5.37 22.08 14.63
C LYS A 148 5.12 20.66 15.14
N VAL A 149 5.01 20.47 16.45
CA VAL A 149 4.70 19.17 17.06
C VAL A 149 3.31 18.68 16.63
N VAL A 150 2.30 19.56 16.62
CA VAL A 150 0.95 19.20 16.15
C VAL A 150 0.97 18.77 14.69
N ILE A 151 1.65 19.52 13.82
CA ILE A 151 1.78 19.18 12.39
C ILE A 151 2.48 17.83 12.21
N ALA A 152 3.59 17.61 12.93
CA ALA A 152 4.32 16.35 12.86
C ALA A 152 3.48 15.16 13.34
N ASP A 153 2.66 15.34 14.39
CA ASP A 153 1.74 14.32 14.90
C ASP A 153 0.62 13.99 13.91
N GLN A 154 0.08 15.01 13.24
CA GLN A 154 -0.91 14.83 12.18
C GLN A 154 -0.31 14.00 11.03
N LYS A 155 0.90 14.36 10.58
CA LYS A 155 1.60 13.63 9.51
C LYS A 155 2.00 12.22 9.91
N PHE A 156 2.36 12.01 11.17
CA PHE A 156 2.57 10.66 11.72
C PHE A 156 1.28 9.85 11.71
N SER A 157 0.15 10.44 12.09
CA SER A 157 -1.16 9.79 12.09
C SER A 157 -1.62 9.44 10.67
N GLU A 158 -1.39 10.33 9.70
CA GLU A 158 -1.64 10.11 8.27
C GLU A 158 -0.86 8.88 7.76
N PHE A 159 0.44 8.81 8.03
CA PHE A 159 1.28 7.67 7.70
C PHE A 159 0.78 6.35 8.32
N LYS A 160 0.45 6.37 9.62
CA LYS A 160 -0.05 5.20 10.33
C LYS A 160 -1.36 4.70 9.73
N ASN A 161 -2.32 5.60 9.52
CA ASN A 161 -3.63 5.26 8.97
C ASN A 161 -3.51 4.73 7.53
N PHE A 162 -2.67 5.36 6.71
CA PHE A 162 -2.39 4.86 5.36
C PHE A 162 -1.83 3.43 5.39
N SER A 163 -0.92 3.16 6.31
CA SER A 163 -0.30 1.84 6.44
C SER A 163 -1.33 0.76 6.83
N VAL A 164 -2.19 1.05 7.81
CA VAL A 164 -3.25 0.10 8.24
C VAL A 164 -4.27 -0.15 7.13
N LEU A 165 -4.70 0.90 6.42
CA LEU A 165 -5.72 0.76 5.36
C LEU A 165 -5.22 -0.04 4.15
N ASN A 166 -3.91 -0.10 3.94
CA ASN A 166 -3.31 -0.73 2.77
C ASN A 166 -2.48 -1.98 3.11
N GLU A 167 -2.62 -2.51 4.33
CA GLU A 167 -1.85 -3.66 4.84
C GLU A 167 -1.88 -4.87 3.88
N ILE A 168 -3.03 -5.13 3.26
CA ILE A 168 -3.24 -6.26 2.33
C ILE A 168 -2.39 -6.20 1.05
N TYR A 169 -1.83 -5.04 0.73
CA TYR A 169 -0.98 -4.84 -0.44
C TYR A 169 0.51 -4.95 -0.11
N PHE A 170 0.86 -4.95 1.17
CA PHE A 170 2.24 -5.03 1.63
C PHE A 170 2.67 -6.48 1.80
N ALA A 171 3.89 -6.78 1.36
CA ALA A 171 4.54 -8.04 1.72
C ALA A 171 4.90 -8.04 3.23
N ASP A 172 5.05 -9.23 3.81
CA ASP A 172 5.29 -9.39 5.26
C ASP A 172 6.56 -8.69 5.76
N ASP A 173 7.58 -8.56 4.91
CA ASP A 173 8.79 -7.79 5.20
C ASP A 173 8.53 -6.27 5.27
N ILE A 174 7.72 -5.74 4.37
CA ILE A 174 7.27 -4.34 4.39
C ILE A 174 6.43 -4.07 5.63
N ASN A 175 5.47 -4.94 5.96
CA ASN A 175 4.64 -4.79 7.16
C ASN A 175 5.50 -4.74 8.43
N ARG A 176 6.47 -5.65 8.57
CA ARG A 176 7.42 -5.63 9.70
C ARG A 176 8.23 -4.33 9.78
N LEU A 177 8.70 -3.82 8.64
CA LEU A 177 9.42 -2.54 8.59
C LEU A 177 8.53 -1.37 8.99
N ILE A 178 7.29 -1.33 8.52
CA ILE A 178 6.30 -0.32 8.87
C ILE A 178 6.07 -0.31 10.38
N ASP A 179 5.87 -1.47 11.01
CA ASP A 179 5.63 -1.58 12.45
C ASP A 179 6.79 -1.01 13.26
N GLU A 180 8.03 -1.35 12.90
CA GLU A 180 9.20 -0.82 13.59
C GLU A 180 9.35 0.69 13.36
N ILE A 181 9.08 1.19 12.15
CA ILE A 181 9.04 2.64 11.86
C ILE A 181 8.01 3.34 12.73
N ILE A 182 6.79 2.80 12.83
CA ILE A 182 5.71 3.38 13.64
C ILE A 182 6.13 3.46 15.10
N LYS A 183 6.72 2.39 15.63
CA LYS A 183 7.22 2.33 17.01
C LYS A 183 8.30 3.36 17.28
N GLN A 184 9.26 3.53 16.38
CA GLN A 184 10.34 4.52 16.54
C GLN A 184 9.83 5.95 16.41
N LYS A 185 8.96 6.24 15.42
CA LYS A 185 8.30 7.55 15.29
C LYS A 185 7.45 7.89 16.51
N ALA A 186 6.73 6.91 17.07
CA ALA A 186 5.90 7.08 18.26
C ALA A 186 6.71 7.55 19.47
N LYS A 187 7.93 7.02 19.67
CA LYS A 187 8.84 7.49 20.73
C LYS A 187 9.23 8.95 20.54
N LEU A 188 9.66 9.33 19.34
CA LEU A 188 10.08 10.71 19.06
C LEU A 188 8.93 11.71 19.17
N ILE A 189 7.75 11.40 18.63
CA ILE A 189 6.61 12.31 18.74
C ILE A 189 6.13 12.44 20.19
N THR A 190 6.22 11.37 20.98
CA THR A 190 5.91 11.39 22.42
C THR A 190 6.89 12.29 23.17
N SER A 191 8.18 12.11 22.93
CA SER A 191 9.26 12.96 23.47
C SER A 191 9.00 14.44 23.15
N ALA A 192 8.67 14.74 21.89
CA ALA A 192 8.41 16.10 21.44
C ALA A 192 7.13 16.70 22.05
N LYS A 193 6.05 15.92 22.18
CA LYS A 193 4.81 16.32 22.86
C LYS A 193 5.06 16.65 24.33
N ILE A 194 5.82 15.81 25.03
CA ILE A 194 6.20 16.08 26.42
C ILE A 194 6.91 17.44 26.51
N ARG A 195 7.89 17.73 25.65
CA ARG A 195 8.56 19.04 25.67
C ARG A 195 7.64 20.21 25.31
N ALA A 196 6.75 20.04 24.34
CA ALA A 196 5.89 21.11 23.86
C ALA A 196 4.82 21.52 24.88
N PHE A 197 4.21 20.53 25.54
CA PHE A 197 3.02 20.73 26.35
C PHE A 197 3.25 20.61 27.86
N ASN A 198 4.42 20.16 28.30
CA ASN A 198 4.75 20.20 29.72
C ASN A 198 5.13 21.61 30.16
N SER A 199 4.66 22.02 31.34
CA SER A 199 4.95 23.32 31.93
C SER A 199 6.42 23.46 32.33
N ASN A 200 7.09 22.35 32.66
CA ASN A 200 8.47 22.34 33.08
C ASN A 200 9.43 22.39 31.87
N LYS A 201 10.33 23.39 31.84
CA LYS A 201 11.23 23.65 30.70
C LYS A 201 12.37 22.63 30.53
N HIS A 202 12.62 21.79 31.54
CA HIS A 202 13.75 20.86 31.56
C HIS A 202 13.36 19.38 31.70
N VAL A 203 12.19 18.99 31.19
CA VAL A 203 11.74 17.60 31.27
C VAL A 203 12.65 16.71 30.44
N GLN A 204 13.42 15.87 31.13
CA GLN A 204 14.13 14.76 30.51
C GLN A 204 13.11 13.69 30.16
N THR A 205 13.05 13.32 28.88
CA THR A 205 12.12 12.29 28.39
C THR A 205 12.68 10.88 28.59
N GLY A 206 13.97 10.74 28.93
CA GLY A 206 14.68 9.45 28.98
C GLY A 206 14.86 8.80 27.61
N ILE A 207 14.57 9.55 26.54
CA ILE A 207 14.60 9.07 25.16
C ILE A 207 15.85 9.62 24.47
N ASP A 208 16.69 8.72 23.97
CA ASP A 208 17.82 9.08 23.12
C ASP A 208 17.33 9.36 21.70
N GLU A 209 17.16 10.65 21.38
CA GLU A 209 16.62 11.07 20.08
C GLU A 209 17.58 10.81 18.93
N GLU A 210 18.88 10.91 19.15
CA GLU A 210 19.89 10.69 18.11
C GLU A 210 19.98 9.21 17.74
N LEU A 211 19.91 8.32 18.73
CA LEU A 211 19.80 6.88 18.50
C LEU A 211 18.55 6.56 17.67
N ILE A 212 17.39 7.13 18.02
CA ILE A 212 16.14 6.85 17.31
C ILE A 212 16.17 7.43 15.89
N LYS A 213 16.72 8.62 15.69
CA LYS A 213 16.90 9.20 14.35
C LYS A 213 17.81 8.35 13.47
N THR A 214 18.90 7.84 14.04
CA THR A 214 19.82 6.94 13.32
C THR A 214 19.08 5.68 12.91
N SER A 215 18.38 5.03 13.85
CA SER A 215 17.55 3.86 13.58
C SER A 215 16.46 4.14 12.52
N LEU A 216 15.78 5.28 12.57
CA LEU A 216 14.78 5.67 11.58
C LEU A 216 15.38 5.92 10.20
N SER A 217 16.60 6.44 10.12
CA SER A 217 17.32 6.65 8.87
C SER A 217 17.69 5.31 8.24
N ASP A 218 18.15 4.35 9.05
CA ASP A 218 18.43 2.99 8.58
C ASP A 218 17.15 2.29 8.09
N LEU A 219 16.05 2.42 8.84
CA LEU A 219 14.75 1.87 8.45
C LEU A 219 14.21 2.51 7.17
N LYS A 220 14.42 3.81 6.97
CA LYS A 220 14.08 4.52 5.72
C LYS A 220 14.80 3.89 4.53
N ASP A 221 16.10 3.64 4.67
CA ASP A 221 16.89 3.06 3.59
C ASP A 221 16.53 1.60 3.32
N GLN A 222 16.23 0.83 4.38
CA GLN A 222 15.71 -0.54 4.23
C GLN A 222 14.37 -0.55 3.50
N LEU A 223 13.41 0.27 3.92
CA LEU A 223 12.10 0.39 3.28
C LEU A 223 12.24 0.79 1.81
N ARG A 224 13.13 1.76 1.50
CA ARG A 224 13.42 2.16 0.13
C ARG A 224 13.93 1.00 -0.73
N ARG A 225 14.84 0.18 -0.19
CA ARG A 225 15.41 -0.98 -0.90
C ARG A 225 14.34 -2.04 -1.15
N VAL A 226 13.55 -2.38 -0.13
CA VAL A 226 12.49 -3.40 -0.25
C VAL A 226 11.42 -2.96 -1.24
N ILE A 227 10.94 -1.71 -1.14
CA ILE A 227 9.98 -1.16 -2.12
C ILE A 227 10.56 -1.20 -3.52
N ARG A 228 11.81 -0.75 -3.72
CA ARG A 228 12.44 -0.76 -5.03
C ARG A 228 12.53 -2.17 -5.60
N ASN A 229 12.90 -3.16 -4.80
CA ASN A 229 13.00 -4.54 -5.23
C ASN A 229 11.61 -5.12 -5.56
N GLY A 230 10.60 -4.85 -4.73
CA GLY A 230 9.22 -5.28 -4.97
C GLY A 230 8.52 -4.60 -6.14
N LEU A 231 9.05 -3.46 -6.62
CA LEU A 231 8.61 -2.80 -7.86
C LEU A 231 9.31 -3.37 -9.12
N LEU A 232 10.51 -3.93 -8.97
CA LEU A 232 11.33 -4.43 -10.07
C LEU A 232 11.14 -5.94 -10.29
N ASN A 233 10.85 -6.68 -9.23
CA ASN A 233 10.59 -8.10 -9.25
C ASN A 233 9.08 -8.29 -9.03
N SER A 234 8.33 -8.47 -10.12
CA SER A 234 6.98 -9.01 -10.04
C SER A 234 7.10 -10.50 -9.76
N ASP A 235 6.91 -10.89 -8.50
CA ASP A 235 6.70 -12.29 -8.14
C ASP A 235 5.52 -12.91 -8.90
#